data_AF-A0A8C2V8P1-F1
#
_entry.id   AF-A0A8C2V8P1-F1
#
_cell.length_a   1.000
_cell.length_b   1.000
_cell.length_c   1.000
_cell.angle_alpha   90.00
_cell.angle_beta   90.00
_cell.angle_gamma   90.00
#
_symmetry.space_group_name_H-M   'P 1'
#
loop_
_entity.id
_entity.type
_entity.pdbx_description
1 polymer ?
#
loop_
_entity_poly.entity_id
_entity_poly.type
_entity_poly.pdbx_seq_one_letter_code
_entity_poly.pdbx_strand_id
1 'polypeptide(L)'
;MGEIGDGEADHITTDVQGQKCALVYECTAPESVSGKDNLSFLNAVLKNPVCKLYRFPTSDNKWMQIREQMSESILSFHIPKELISLHIKEDLCRNQEIKELGELSPHWDNLRKNVLTHCDQMVNMYQDILTELSKETGSSFKSSSSKGDKTLEFVPVNLHLQRMHVHSPHLKDALYDVITVGAPAAHFQGFKNGGLRKLLHRFEAERRNTGYQFIYYSPENTAKAKEVLSSINQLQPLIATHADLLLNSASQRSPDSLKNSLKMLSEKTELFVHAFKDQLVRSALLALYTARPGGILKKPPSPKSSPEDSHSQDQPPPMRRQDSIPHHSDYDEEEWDRVWANVGKSLNCIIAMVDKLIERDGSSEGSGGDKDGEKDPALADSISSHPREDWYEQLHPLILTLKDCMGEVVSRAKQSMTFVLLQELAYSLPQCLMLTLRRDIVFSQALAGLVCGFIIKLHTSLHDPEFLQQLYTVGLIVQYEGLLSTYSDEIGMLEDMAVGISDLKKVAFKIIEAKSNDVLPVITGRRENYVVEVKLPATMFESLPLQIREGQLVHVYPVLFNVGINEQQTLAERFGDVSLQESINQENFELLKEYYTVFMEKMPPDYISQFQEQNDLKGLLENLHQNVQA
;
A
#
# COMPACT_ATOMS: atom_id res chain seq x y z
N MET A 1 0.43 -15.05 54.16
CA MET A 1 1.03 -16.00 55.11
C MET A 1 0.91 -17.38 54.50
N GLY A 2 2.04 -18.09 54.38
CA GLY A 2 2.18 -19.46 53.89
C GLY A 2 2.09 -19.58 52.36
N GLU A 3 2.98 -20.25 51.63
CA GLU A 3 4.25 -20.93 51.93
C GLU A 3 4.93 -21.13 50.56
N ILE A 4 6.25 -20.91 50.48
CA ILE A 4 7.04 -21.09 49.27
C ILE A 4 7.44 -22.57 49.22
N GLY A 5 6.92 -23.30 48.24
CA GLY A 5 7.35 -24.67 47.93
C GLY A 5 8.29 -24.66 46.73
N ASP A 6 9.57 -24.94 46.99
CA ASP A 6 10.56 -25.29 45.98
C ASP A 6 10.09 -26.51 45.19
N GLY A 7 9.92 -26.35 43.88
CA GLY A 7 9.68 -27.45 42.95
C GLY A 7 11.00 -27.99 42.42
N GLU A 8 11.44 -29.12 42.96
CA GLU A 8 12.53 -29.94 42.44
C GLU A 8 12.27 -30.32 40.97
N ALA A 9 13.29 -30.16 40.14
CA ALA A 9 13.27 -30.61 38.75
C ALA A 9 13.30 -32.14 38.71
N ASP A 10 12.22 -32.76 38.25
CA ASP A 10 12.16 -34.19 37.98
C ASP A 10 13.15 -34.57 36.87
N HIS A 11 14.29 -35.12 37.28
CA HIS A 11 15.22 -35.81 36.41
C HIS A 11 14.64 -37.16 35.98
N ILE A 12 13.97 -37.20 34.83
CA ILE A 12 13.63 -38.46 34.15
C ILE A 12 14.93 -39.09 33.64
N THR A 13 15.42 -40.07 34.38
CA THR A 13 16.49 -40.98 33.96
C THR A 13 15.90 -42.00 32.99
N THR A 14 16.21 -41.88 31.71
CA THR A 14 16.08 -42.97 30.73
C THR A 14 17.46 -43.35 30.24
N ASP A 15 18.06 -44.29 30.97
CA ASP A 15 19.26 -44.99 30.54
C ASP A 15 18.83 -46.10 29.58
N VAL A 16 18.92 -45.83 28.28
CA VAL A 16 18.85 -46.85 27.22
C VAL A 16 20.13 -46.76 26.41
N GLN A 17 21.02 -47.75 26.60
CA GLN A 17 22.23 -47.93 25.81
C GLN A 17 21.87 -48.18 24.33
N GLY A 18 22.03 -47.17 23.48
CA GLY A 18 21.92 -47.29 22.03
C GLY A 18 22.06 -45.94 21.31
N GLN A 19 23.19 -45.74 20.63
CA GLN A 19 23.49 -44.62 19.71
C GLN A 19 23.32 -43.18 20.24
N LYS A 20 24.38 -42.62 20.84
CA LYS A 20 24.58 -41.15 20.88
C LYS A 20 24.81 -40.65 19.46
N CYS A 21 23.74 -40.25 18.76
CA CYS A 21 23.77 -39.93 17.33
C CYS A 21 24.04 -38.46 16.99
N ALA A 22 24.27 -37.58 17.97
CA ALA A 22 24.59 -36.17 17.72
C ALA A 22 25.67 -35.67 18.68
N LEU A 23 26.82 -35.26 18.13
CA LEU A 23 27.81 -34.44 18.85
C LEU A 23 27.46 -32.97 18.58
N VAL A 24 27.16 -32.21 19.63
CA VAL A 24 26.85 -30.78 19.56
C VAL A 24 28.12 -29.99 19.86
N TYR A 25 28.49 -29.08 18.96
CA TYR A 25 29.56 -28.10 19.19
C TYR A 25 29.00 -26.68 19.04
N GLU A 26 29.31 -25.81 20.00
CA GLU A 26 29.13 -24.36 19.86
C GLU A 26 30.29 -23.81 19.03
N CYS A 27 29.97 -23.20 17.88
CA CYS A 27 30.95 -22.54 17.02
C CYS A 27 30.81 -21.03 17.15
N THR A 28 31.89 -20.34 17.52
CA THR A 28 31.96 -18.88 17.67
C THR A 28 32.54 -18.15 16.45
N ALA A 29 32.71 -18.80 15.30
CA ALA A 29 33.26 -18.17 14.10
C ALA A 29 32.55 -18.56 12.78
N PRO A 30 32.31 -17.61 11.87
CA PRO A 30 31.82 -17.90 10.53
C PRO A 30 32.98 -18.37 9.65
N GLU A 31 33.21 -19.68 9.57
CA GLU A 31 34.08 -20.24 8.51
C GLU A 31 33.35 -20.23 7.16
N SER A 32 34.12 -19.85 6.14
CA SER A 32 33.73 -19.27 4.86
C SER A 32 33.28 -20.28 3.80
N VAL A 33 32.13 -20.03 3.16
CA VAL A 33 31.88 -20.36 1.74
C VAL A 33 30.85 -19.36 1.15
N SER A 34 31.34 -18.30 0.50
CA SER A 34 30.74 -17.47 -0.58
C SER A 34 31.31 -16.05 -0.52
N GLY A 35 31.43 -15.37 -1.67
CA GLY A 35 32.24 -14.15 -1.86
C GLY A 35 32.03 -13.05 -0.81
N LYS A 36 33.09 -12.26 -0.56
CA LYS A 36 33.11 -11.15 0.42
C LYS A 36 31.91 -10.20 0.29
N ASP A 37 31.43 -9.97 -0.93
CA ASP A 37 30.30 -9.07 -1.20
C ASP A 37 28.95 -9.70 -0.80
N ASN A 38 28.78 -11.02 -0.93
CA ASN A 38 27.53 -11.74 -0.61
C ASN A 38 27.26 -11.82 0.89
N LEU A 39 28.29 -11.97 1.72
CA LEU A 39 28.17 -11.88 3.19
C LEU A 39 27.92 -10.44 3.63
N SER A 40 28.49 -9.45 2.94
CA SER A 40 28.36 -8.04 3.34
C SER A 40 26.91 -7.52 3.28
N PHE A 41 26.13 -7.98 2.29
CA PHE A 41 24.73 -7.58 2.12
C PHE A 41 23.82 -8.10 3.25
N LEU A 42 23.88 -9.40 3.57
CA LEU A 42 23.05 -9.96 4.64
C LEU A 42 23.43 -9.41 6.02
N ASN A 43 24.72 -9.14 6.25
CA ASN A 43 25.19 -8.53 7.50
C ASN A 43 24.65 -7.10 7.71
N ALA A 44 24.14 -6.44 6.67
CA ALA A 44 23.49 -5.16 6.81
C ALA A 44 22.10 -5.28 7.43
N VAL A 45 21.40 -6.40 7.24
CA VAL A 45 20.01 -6.62 7.72
C VAL A 45 19.91 -7.64 8.86
N LEU A 46 20.92 -8.49 9.06
CA LEU A 46 20.99 -9.49 10.12
C LEU A 46 22.14 -9.21 11.09
N LYS A 47 21.89 -9.46 12.38
CA LYS A 47 22.88 -9.31 13.46
C LYS A 47 22.84 -10.48 14.43
N ASN A 48 23.86 -10.53 15.29
CA ASN A 48 23.95 -11.44 16.43
C ASN A 48 23.69 -12.92 16.06
N PRO A 49 24.43 -13.51 15.10
CA PRO A 49 24.21 -14.89 14.72
C PRO A 49 24.58 -15.83 15.87
N VAL A 50 23.68 -16.75 16.20
CA VAL A 50 23.91 -17.86 17.14
C VAL A 50 23.91 -19.16 16.35
N CYS A 51 24.96 -19.98 16.49
CA CYS A 51 25.14 -21.19 15.70
C CYS A 51 25.29 -22.44 16.56
N LYS A 52 24.65 -23.54 16.12
CA LYS A 52 24.88 -24.90 16.61
C LYS A 52 25.24 -25.81 15.45
N LEU A 53 26.23 -26.69 15.67
CA LEU A 53 26.65 -27.68 14.69
C LEU A 53 26.34 -29.09 15.20
N TYR A 54 25.67 -29.86 14.37
CA TYR A 54 25.31 -31.26 14.59
C TYR A 54 25.98 -32.13 13.53
N ARG A 55 26.21 -33.40 13.88
CA ARG A 55 26.76 -34.41 12.98
C ARG A 55 25.93 -35.67 13.07
N PHE A 56 25.47 -36.16 11.93
CA PHE A 56 24.66 -37.37 11.83
C PHE A 56 25.38 -38.41 10.96
N PRO A 57 25.41 -39.68 11.37
CA PRO A 57 25.91 -40.74 10.52
C PRO A 57 24.93 -40.98 9.36
N THR A 58 25.46 -41.10 8.14
CA THR A 58 24.70 -41.49 6.95
C THR A 58 24.76 -43.01 6.75
N SER A 59 23.86 -43.55 5.92
CA SER A 59 23.76 -45.00 5.65
C SER A 59 25.03 -45.61 5.03
N ASP A 60 25.90 -44.80 4.43
CA ASP A 60 27.21 -45.17 3.89
C ASP A 60 28.37 -45.01 4.89
N ASN A 61 28.07 -44.88 6.19
CA ASN A 61 29.02 -44.64 7.28
C ASN A 61 29.87 -43.37 7.14
N LYS A 62 29.36 -42.37 6.41
CA LYS A 62 29.92 -41.02 6.39
C LYS A 62 29.20 -40.12 7.40
N TRP A 63 29.63 -38.87 7.45
CA TRP A 63 29.07 -37.87 8.35
C TRP A 63 28.42 -36.77 7.54
N MET A 64 27.13 -36.57 7.76
CA MET A 64 26.42 -35.37 7.38
C MET A 64 26.59 -34.33 8.49
N GLN A 65 26.84 -33.08 8.12
CA GLN A 65 26.95 -31.95 9.03
C GLN A 65 25.74 -31.06 8.86
N ILE A 66 25.08 -30.73 9.97
CA ILE A 66 23.96 -29.79 9.98
C ILE A 66 24.35 -28.60 10.85
N ARG A 67 24.40 -27.42 10.26
CA ARG A 67 24.61 -26.16 10.97
C ARG A 67 23.26 -25.45 11.09
N GLU A 68 22.77 -25.27 12.30
CA GLU A 68 21.64 -24.40 12.60
C GLU A 68 22.17 -23.02 13.03
N GLN A 69 21.65 -21.97 12.41
CA GLN A 69 21.98 -20.59 12.72
C GLN A 69 20.70 -19.79 12.95
N MET A 70 20.59 -19.12 14.08
CA MET A 70 19.59 -18.08 14.31
C MET A 70 20.25 -16.71 14.14
N SER A 71 19.56 -15.74 13.56
CA SER A 71 20.05 -14.35 13.47
C SER A 71 18.91 -13.36 13.68
N GLU A 72 19.19 -12.29 14.42
CA GLU A 72 18.25 -11.20 14.67
C GLU A 72 18.15 -10.30 13.43
N SER A 73 16.95 -9.81 13.11
CA SER A 73 16.76 -8.90 11.98
C SER A 73 16.62 -7.45 12.44
N ILE A 74 17.50 -6.56 11.99
CA ILE A 74 17.39 -5.12 12.30
C ILE A 74 16.15 -4.48 11.66
N LEU A 75 15.54 -5.17 10.70
CA LEU A 75 14.29 -4.77 10.05
C LEU A 75 13.13 -4.69 11.05
N SER A 76 13.26 -5.35 12.22
CA SER A 76 12.33 -5.22 13.34
C SER A 76 12.09 -3.77 13.71
N PHE A 77 13.12 -2.92 13.70
CA PHE A 77 12.98 -1.50 14.05
C PHE A 77 13.00 -0.57 12.84
N HIS A 78 13.71 -0.95 11.78
CA HIS A 78 13.82 -0.13 10.57
C HIS A 78 12.47 0.03 9.86
N ILE A 79 11.75 -1.07 9.64
CA ILE A 79 10.47 -1.07 8.90
C ILE A 79 9.39 -0.25 9.64
N PRO A 80 9.18 -0.41 10.96
CA PRO A 80 8.28 0.46 11.71
C PRO A 80 8.61 1.95 11.60
N LYS A 81 9.88 2.34 11.68
CA LYS A 81 10.29 3.76 11.61
C LYS A 81 9.95 4.38 10.26
N GLU A 82 10.22 3.66 9.17
CA GLU A 82 9.86 4.08 7.81
C GLU A 82 8.35 4.21 7.64
N LEU A 83 7.58 3.21 8.09
CA LEU A 83 6.12 3.21 8.00
C LEU A 83 5.48 4.36 8.80
N ILE A 84 5.86 4.52 10.06
CA ILE A 84 5.31 5.59 10.92
C ILE A 84 5.62 6.97 10.31
N SER A 85 6.81 7.14 9.75
CA SER A 85 7.18 8.38 9.05
C SER A 85 6.28 8.66 7.83
N LEU A 86 5.91 7.62 7.07
CA LEU A 86 4.94 7.75 5.97
C LEU A 86 3.54 8.07 6.47
N HIS A 87 3.09 7.38 7.52
CA HIS A 87 1.78 7.61 8.15
C HIS A 87 1.62 9.05 8.63
N ILE A 88 2.64 9.60 9.31
CA ILE A 88 2.66 11.00 9.75
C ILE A 88 2.54 11.95 8.55
N LYS A 89 3.31 11.72 7.48
CA LYS A 89 3.27 12.56 6.26
C LYS A 89 1.89 12.52 5.60
N GLU A 90 1.31 11.32 5.49
CA GLU A 90 -0.02 11.12 4.92
C GLU A 90 -1.10 11.83 5.75
N ASP A 91 -1.08 11.65 7.07
CA ASP A 91 -2.07 12.23 7.97
C ASP A 91 -1.94 13.76 8.06
N LEU A 92 -0.72 14.32 8.05
CA LEU A 92 -0.50 15.77 7.96
C LEU A 92 -1.04 16.36 6.66
N CYS A 93 -0.81 15.67 5.54
CA CYS A 93 -1.33 16.08 4.24
C CYS A 93 -2.86 16.09 4.25
N ARG A 94 -3.50 15.01 4.73
CA ARG A 94 -4.96 14.94 4.88
C ARG A 94 -5.50 16.05 5.79
N ASN A 95 -4.87 16.31 6.93
CA ASN A 95 -5.30 17.35 7.85
C ASN A 95 -5.22 18.74 7.21
N GLN A 96 -4.18 18.99 6.40
CA GLN A 96 -4.05 20.23 5.65
C GLN A 96 -5.17 20.38 4.60
N GLU A 97 -5.48 19.32 3.87
CA GLU A 97 -6.58 19.33 2.90
C GLU A 97 -7.94 19.61 3.57
N ILE A 98 -8.19 19.02 4.74
CA ILE A 98 -9.40 19.28 5.53
C ILE A 98 -9.46 20.74 6.00
N LYS A 99 -8.33 21.33 6.40
CA LYS A 99 -8.23 22.76 6.76
C LYS A 99 -8.56 23.66 5.56
N GLU A 100 -8.16 23.26 4.36
CA GLU A 100 -8.32 24.01 3.10
C GLU A 100 -9.68 23.83 2.40
N LEU A 101 -10.67 23.18 3.04
CA LEU A 101 -12.04 23.01 2.50
C LEU A 101 -12.80 24.32 2.21
N GLY A 102 -12.25 25.46 2.60
CA GLY A 102 -12.86 26.79 2.44
C GLY A 102 -13.89 27.11 3.52
N GLU A 103 -14.80 28.03 3.20
CA GLU A 103 -15.87 28.45 4.11
C GLU A 103 -16.96 27.39 4.21
N LEU A 104 -17.30 27.02 5.44
CA LEU A 104 -18.37 26.09 5.78
C LEU A 104 -19.36 26.78 6.73
N SER A 105 -20.60 26.32 6.78
CA SER A 105 -21.57 26.81 7.76
C SER A 105 -21.07 26.54 9.20
N PRO A 106 -21.55 27.28 10.23
CA PRO A 106 -21.05 27.13 11.60
C PRO A 106 -21.12 25.69 12.14
N HIS A 107 -22.13 24.92 11.74
CA HIS A 107 -22.26 23.51 12.11
C HIS A 107 -21.12 22.66 11.53
N TRP A 108 -20.91 22.74 10.22
CA TRP A 108 -19.87 22.00 9.49
C TRP A 108 -18.45 22.45 9.88
N ASP A 109 -18.26 23.73 10.17
CA ASP A 109 -16.97 24.25 10.63
C ASP A 109 -16.60 23.76 12.04
N ASN A 110 -17.58 23.71 12.96
CA ASN A 110 -17.36 23.13 14.29
C ASN A 110 -17.02 21.63 14.19
N LEU A 111 -17.69 20.90 13.28
CA LEU A 111 -17.38 19.51 13.01
C LEU A 111 -15.96 19.33 12.46
N ARG A 112 -15.58 20.14 11.47
CA ARG A 112 -14.22 20.19 10.93
C ARG A 112 -13.18 20.39 12.03
N LYS A 113 -13.39 21.36 12.93
CA LYS A 113 -12.50 21.63 14.06
C LYS A 113 -12.39 20.43 15.01
N ASN A 114 -13.50 19.75 15.30
CA ASN A 114 -13.51 18.55 16.14
C ASN A 114 -12.71 17.40 15.49
N VAL A 115 -12.92 17.18 14.18
CA VAL A 115 -12.17 16.17 13.40
C VAL A 115 -10.69 16.47 13.40
N LEU A 116 -10.31 17.70 13.10
CA LEU A 116 -8.91 18.13 13.08
C LEU A 116 -8.23 17.96 14.44
N THR A 117 -8.92 18.27 15.54
CA THR A 117 -8.38 18.07 16.89
C THR A 117 -7.99 16.62 17.14
N HIS A 118 -8.86 15.66 16.78
CA HIS A 118 -8.57 14.24 16.96
C HIS A 118 -7.52 13.73 15.97
N CYS A 119 -7.51 14.23 14.74
CA CYS A 119 -6.49 13.85 13.76
C CYS A 119 -5.10 14.39 14.16
N ASP A 120 -5.02 15.61 14.69
CA ASP A 120 -3.77 16.18 15.18
C ASP A 120 -3.27 15.42 16.43
N GLN A 121 -4.17 14.96 17.32
CA GLN A 121 -3.81 14.06 18.42
C GLN A 121 -3.21 12.73 17.94
N MET A 122 -3.79 12.13 16.88
CA MET A 122 -3.23 10.92 16.28
C MET A 122 -1.84 11.15 15.71
N VAL A 123 -1.64 12.22 14.96
CA VAL A 123 -0.33 12.58 14.41
C VAL A 123 0.71 12.72 15.52
N ASN A 124 0.37 13.41 16.62
CA ASN A 124 1.25 13.54 17.78
C ASN A 124 1.60 12.17 18.38
N MET A 125 0.63 11.26 18.49
CA MET A 125 0.89 9.91 18.99
C MET A 125 1.88 9.13 18.11
N TYR A 126 1.75 9.20 16.78
CA TYR A 126 2.73 8.59 15.87
C TYR A 126 4.12 9.25 16.01
N GLN A 127 4.18 10.57 16.15
CA GLN A 127 5.43 11.31 16.35
C GLN A 127 6.12 10.92 17.67
N ASP A 128 5.36 10.77 18.76
CA ASP A 128 5.86 10.33 20.05
C ASP A 128 6.43 8.91 19.95
N ILE A 129 5.70 7.98 19.35
CA ILE A 129 6.15 6.60 19.12
C ILE A 129 7.43 6.58 18.28
N LEU A 130 7.48 7.32 17.17
CA LEU A 130 8.66 7.41 16.32
C LEU A 130 9.88 7.97 17.08
N THR A 131 9.64 8.96 17.93
CA THR A 131 10.68 9.56 18.77
C THR A 131 11.24 8.56 19.77
N GLU A 132 10.38 7.81 20.46
CA GLU A 132 10.83 6.75 21.39
C GLU A 132 11.56 5.62 20.65
N LEU A 133 11.00 5.12 19.53
CA LEU A 133 11.67 4.10 18.72
C LEU A 133 13.05 4.56 18.20
N SER A 134 13.22 5.86 17.95
CA SER A 134 14.50 6.41 17.49
C SER A 134 15.58 6.42 18.58
N LYS A 135 15.19 6.36 19.86
CA LYS A 135 16.12 6.24 20.99
C LYS A 135 16.61 4.80 21.22
N GLU A 136 15.88 3.81 20.70
CA GLU A 136 16.25 2.41 20.79
C GLU A 136 17.55 2.14 20.02
N THR A 137 18.61 1.84 20.78
CA THR A 137 19.95 1.51 20.29
C THR A 137 20.43 0.14 20.75
N GLY A 138 19.59 -0.57 21.54
CA GLY A 138 19.89 -1.85 22.16
C GLY A 138 19.69 -3.06 21.24
N SER A 139 18.77 -3.93 21.62
CA SER A 139 18.45 -5.18 20.90
C SER A 139 18.02 -4.92 19.45
N SER A 140 18.34 -5.85 18.53
CA SER A 140 17.87 -5.76 17.14
C SER A 140 16.42 -6.27 16.95
N PHE A 141 15.79 -6.79 18.02
CA PHE A 141 14.40 -7.28 18.00
C PHE A 141 13.64 -6.95 19.30
N LYS A 142 12.29 -7.00 19.25
CA LYS A 142 11.42 -6.90 20.44
C LYS A 142 11.19 -8.29 21.03
N SER A 143 11.59 -8.52 22.27
CA SER A 143 11.36 -9.80 22.94
C SER A 143 9.88 -10.01 23.29
N SER A 144 9.47 -11.27 23.44
CA SER A 144 8.10 -11.60 23.86
C SER A 144 7.76 -11.09 25.27
N SER A 145 8.74 -10.89 26.15
CA SER A 145 8.50 -10.31 27.49
C SER A 145 8.06 -8.84 27.41
N SER A 146 8.46 -8.14 26.35
CA SER A 146 8.12 -6.73 26.10
C SER A 146 6.92 -6.59 25.15
N LYS A 147 6.15 -7.66 24.89
CA LYS A 147 5.01 -7.63 23.96
C LYS A 147 3.98 -6.57 24.32
N GLY A 148 3.76 -6.34 25.62
CA GLY A 148 2.85 -5.33 26.15
C GLY A 148 3.46 -3.95 26.35
N ASP A 149 4.64 -3.64 25.78
CA ASP A 149 5.19 -2.28 25.81
C ASP A 149 4.52 -1.40 24.74
N LYS A 150 4.00 -0.25 25.16
CA LYS A 150 3.33 0.75 24.32
C LYS A 150 4.26 1.33 23.26
N THR A 151 5.50 1.66 23.64
CA THR A 151 6.44 2.33 22.73
C THR A 151 6.93 1.42 21.61
N LEU A 152 6.85 0.10 21.85
CA LEU A 152 7.24 -0.95 20.91
C LEU A 152 6.05 -1.59 20.20
N GLU A 153 4.85 -1.02 20.23
CA GLU A 153 3.65 -1.61 19.62
C GLU A 153 3.84 -1.93 18.14
N PHE A 154 4.51 -1.08 17.36
CA PHE A 154 4.73 -1.29 15.93
C PHE A 154 5.82 -2.32 15.59
N VAL A 155 6.66 -2.69 16.57
CA VAL A 155 7.83 -3.56 16.37
C VAL A 155 7.37 -5.02 16.47
N PRO A 156 7.72 -5.88 15.48
CA PRO A 156 7.37 -7.30 15.52
C PRO A 156 8.06 -8.00 16.68
N VAL A 157 7.32 -8.88 17.35
CA VAL A 157 7.86 -9.70 18.44
C VAL A 157 8.74 -10.80 17.84
N ASN A 158 9.95 -11.00 18.37
CA ASN A 158 10.84 -12.12 18.04
C ASN A 158 11.08 -12.37 16.53
N LEU A 159 11.28 -11.32 15.73
CA LEU A 159 11.62 -11.48 14.31
C LEU A 159 13.08 -11.98 14.12
N HIS A 160 13.22 -13.21 13.64
CA HIS A 160 14.52 -13.86 13.42
C HIS A 160 14.55 -14.64 12.10
N LEU A 161 15.74 -14.77 11.53
CA LEU A 161 16.07 -15.82 10.56
C LEU A 161 16.53 -17.06 11.32
N GLN A 162 15.96 -18.22 10.99
CA GLN A 162 16.48 -19.54 11.33
C GLN A 162 16.94 -20.23 10.06
N ARG A 163 18.24 -20.55 9.99
CA ARG A 163 18.90 -21.13 8.83
C ARG A 163 19.49 -22.48 9.19
N MET A 164 19.07 -23.52 8.48
CA MET A 164 19.67 -24.85 8.55
C MET A 164 20.49 -25.10 7.28
N HIS A 165 21.80 -25.25 7.44
CA HIS A 165 22.71 -25.60 6.36
C HIS A 165 23.16 -27.06 6.51
N VAL A 166 22.83 -27.88 5.52
CA VAL A 166 23.14 -29.31 5.47
C VAL A 166 24.28 -29.52 4.48
N HIS A 167 25.42 -29.99 5.00
CA HIS A 167 26.60 -30.34 4.22
C HIS A 167 26.82 -31.85 4.25
N SER A 168 27.01 -32.46 3.07
CA SER A 168 27.34 -33.87 2.94
C SER A 168 28.37 -34.06 1.83
N PRO A 169 29.41 -34.89 2.01
CA PRO A 169 30.47 -35.08 1.01
C PRO A 169 30.01 -35.57 -0.38
N HIS A 170 28.79 -36.09 -0.50
CA HIS A 170 28.25 -36.70 -1.73
C HIS A 170 26.94 -36.09 -2.22
N LEU A 171 26.34 -35.20 -1.44
CA LEU A 171 25.12 -34.50 -1.84
C LEU A 171 25.46 -33.03 -2.04
N LYS A 172 24.67 -32.37 -2.88
CA LYS A 172 24.72 -30.92 -2.98
C LYS A 172 24.34 -30.34 -1.62
N ASP A 173 25.10 -29.36 -1.15
CA ASP A 173 24.76 -28.61 0.05
C ASP A 173 23.35 -28.04 -0.07
N ALA A 174 22.57 -28.18 1.00
CA ALA A 174 21.20 -27.71 1.06
C ALA A 174 21.06 -26.65 2.15
N LEU A 175 20.29 -25.61 1.86
CA LEU A 175 20.09 -24.47 2.75
C LEU A 175 18.60 -24.22 2.90
N TYR A 176 18.13 -24.27 4.14
CA TYR A 176 16.73 -24.10 4.52
C TYR A 176 16.62 -22.87 5.41
N ASP A 177 15.84 -21.90 4.96
CA ASP A 177 15.59 -20.65 5.68
C ASP A 177 14.15 -20.59 6.14
N VAL A 178 13.96 -20.27 7.42
CA VAL A 178 12.66 -20.04 8.04
C VAL A 178 12.71 -18.68 8.73
N ILE A 179 11.77 -17.81 8.41
CA ILE A 179 11.57 -16.57 9.16
C ILE A 179 10.57 -16.84 10.26
N THR A 180 10.99 -16.64 11.51
CA THR A 180 10.10 -16.75 12.66
C THR A 180 9.77 -15.37 13.19
N VAL A 181 8.50 -15.13 13.48
CA VAL A 181 7.98 -13.88 14.04
C VAL A 181 6.77 -14.19 14.91
N GLY A 182 6.59 -13.46 16.01
CA GLY A 182 5.38 -13.52 16.81
C GLY A 182 4.18 -13.03 15.99
N ALA A 183 2.99 -13.57 16.28
CA ALA A 183 1.77 -13.20 15.58
C ALA A 183 1.57 -11.67 15.58
N PRO A 184 1.39 -11.03 14.41
CA PRO A 184 1.07 -9.62 14.33
C PRO A 184 -0.16 -9.26 15.16
N ALA A 185 0.04 -8.55 16.28
CA ALA A 185 -1.03 -8.30 17.24
C ALA A 185 -0.79 -7.03 18.08
N ALA A 186 -1.88 -6.33 18.40
CA ALA A 186 -1.85 -5.13 19.24
C ALA A 186 -1.95 -5.48 20.74
N HIS A 187 -0.93 -6.18 21.25
CA HIS A 187 -0.92 -6.71 22.63
C HIS A 187 -1.18 -5.67 23.72
N PHE A 188 -0.66 -4.44 23.58
CA PHE A 188 -0.89 -3.37 24.56
C PHE A 188 -2.37 -2.95 24.63
N GLN A 189 -3.08 -2.99 23.50
CA GLN A 189 -4.50 -2.64 23.43
C GLN A 189 -5.42 -3.77 23.94
N GLY A 190 -4.92 -5.01 23.95
CA GLY A 190 -5.62 -6.19 24.43
C GLY A 190 -6.76 -6.67 23.53
N PHE A 191 -7.44 -7.73 23.99
CA PHE A 191 -8.38 -8.52 23.16
C PHE A 191 -9.75 -8.74 23.81
N LYS A 192 -10.07 -8.03 24.91
CA LYS A 192 -11.36 -8.16 25.63
C LYS A 192 -12.59 -7.98 24.74
N ASN A 193 -12.46 -7.16 23.69
CA ASN A 193 -13.54 -6.85 22.75
C ASN A 193 -13.37 -7.57 21.39
N GLY A 194 -12.47 -8.54 21.29
CA GLY A 194 -11.96 -9.09 20.04
C GLY A 194 -10.76 -8.33 19.50
N GLY A 195 -10.13 -8.90 18.48
CA GLY A 195 -9.14 -8.27 17.62
C GLY A 195 -9.74 -7.59 16.40
N LEU A 196 -8.85 -7.18 15.51
CA LEU A 196 -9.14 -6.20 14.46
C LEU A 196 -10.24 -6.65 13.51
N ARG A 197 -10.25 -7.91 13.05
CA ARG A 197 -11.29 -8.44 12.14
C ARG A 197 -12.70 -8.22 12.71
N LYS A 198 -12.93 -8.59 13.97
CA LYS A 198 -14.23 -8.44 14.64
C LYS A 198 -14.56 -6.99 14.94
N LEU A 199 -13.56 -6.20 15.35
CA LEU A 199 -13.74 -4.77 15.60
C LEU A 199 -14.15 -4.00 14.34
N LEU A 200 -13.53 -4.31 13.19
CA LEU A 200 -13.90 -3.72 11.89
C LEU A 200 -15.32 -4.13 11.47
N HIS A 201 -15.66 -5.42 11.58
CA HIS A 201 -17.02 -5.88 11.25
C HIS A 201 -18.09 -5.22 12.13
N ARG A 202 -17.84 -5.10 13.44
CA ARG A 202 -18.75 -4.41 14.35
C ARG A 202 -18.89 -2.92 13.98
N PHE A 203 -17.77 -2.27 13.72
CA PHE A 203 -17.74 -0.87 13.32
C PHE A 203 -18.54 -0.61 12.05
N GLU A 204 -18.40 -1.45 11.03
CA GLU A 204 -19.18 -1.35 9.80
C GLU A 204 -20.68 -1.59 10.02
N ALA A 205 -21.04 -2.55 10.87
CA ALA A 205 -22.43 -2.84 11.21
C ALA A 205 -23.10 -1.67 11.96
N GLU A 206 -22.40 -1.06 12.90
CA GLU A 206 -22.87 0.14 13.62
C GLU A 206 -23.04 1.32 12.66
N ARG A 207 -22.06 1.51 11.76
CA ARG A 207 -22.10 2.60 10.76
C ARG A 207 -23.31 2.54 9.84
N ARG A 208 -23.90 1.37 9.57
CA ARG A 208 -25.10 1.23 8.73
C ARG A 208 -26.41 1.61 9.44
N ASN A 209 -26.41 1.67 10.78
CA ASN A 209 -27.64 1.76 11.59
C ASN A 209 -27.94 3.15 12.20
N THR A 210 -27.02 4.12 12.11
CA THR A 210 -27.20 5.46 12.69
C THR A 210 -27.33 6.55 11.62
N GLY A 211 -28.55 7.01 11.37
CA GLY A 211 -28.83 8.01 10.33
C GLY A 211 -29.66 9.19 10.81
N TYR A 212 -29.02 10.24 11.33
CA TYR A 212 -29.71 11.52 11.58
C TYR A 212 -28.86 12.80 11.40
N GLN A 213 -27.53 12.74 11.15
CA GLN A 213 -26.69 13.95 11.11
C GLN A 213 -25.64 14.03 9.97
N PHE A 214 -25.38 12.95 9.24
CA PHE A 214 -24.34 12.89 8.19
C PHE A 214 -24.87 12.22 6.94
N ILE A 215 -24.28 12.53 5.77
CA ILE A 215 -24.49 11.72 4.57
C ILE A 215 -23.65 10.45 4.73
N TYR A 216 -24.31 9.30 4.76
CA TYR A 216 -23.61 8.02 4.77
C TYR A 216 -23.02 7.78 3.37
N TYR A 217 -21.69 7.77 3.30
CA TYR A 217 -20.96 7.21 2.16
C TYR A 217 -20.59 5.77 2.47
N SER A 218 -20.86 4.87 1.51
CA SER A 218 -20.43 3.48 1.59
C SER A 218 -18.90 3.39 1.63
N PRO A 219 -18.32 2.29 2.15
CA PRO A 219 -16.87 2.06 2.08
C PRO A 219 -16.31 2.13 0.65
N GLU A 220 -17.11 1.71 -0.34
CA GLU A 220 -16.76 1.83 -1.77
C GLU A 220 -16.64 3.29 -2.20
N ASN A 221 -17.59 4.14 -1.78
CA ASN A 221 -17.54 5.57 -2.09
C ASN A 221 -16.37 6.27 -1.38
N THR A 222 -16.06 5.93 -0.13
CA THR A 222 -14.93 6.54 0.57
C THR A 222 -13.59 6.05 0.02
N ALA A 223 -13.50 4.77 -0.38
CA ALA A 223 -12.35 4.24 -1.13
C ALA A 223 -12.19 4.96 -2.48
N LYS A 224 -13.29 5.18 -3.21
CA LYS A 224 -13.27 5.91 -4.48
C LYS A 224 -12.84 7.37 -4.29
N ALA A 225 -13.29 8.04 -3.22
CA ALA A 225 -12.85 9.40 -2.90
C ALA A 225 -11.32 9.47 -2.67
N LYS A 226 -10.75 8.49 -1.94
CA LYS A 226 -9.29 8.38 -1.77
C LYS A 226 -8.57 8.11 -3.10
N GLU A 227 -9.11 7.24 -3.95
CA GLU A 227 -8.56 6.94 -5.28
C GLU A 227 -8.53 8.18 -6.18
N VAL A 228 -9.61 8.97 -6.19
CA VAL A 228 -9.69 10.23 -6.94
C VAL A 228 -8.65 11.22 -6.43
N LEU A 229 -8.52 11.41 -5.11
CA LEU A 229 -7.49 12.27 -4.51
C LEU A 229 -6.07 11.79 -4.84
N SER A 230 -5.83 10.48 -4.86
CA SER A 230 -4.55 9.90 -5.27
C SER A 230 -4.27 10.19 -6.76
N SER A 231 -5.26 10.01 -7.61
CA SER A 231 -5.18 10.27 -9.06
C SER A 231 -4.89 11.74 -9.35
N ILE A 232 -5.52 12.68 -8.62
CA ILE A 232 -5.18 14.12 -8.69
C ILE A 232 -3.69 14.32 -8.43
N ASN A 233 -3.22 13.83 -7.27
CA ASN A 233 -1.85 14.06 -6.81
C ASN A 233 -0.79 13.45 -7.76
N GLN A 234 -1.14 12.39 -8.50
CA GLN A 234 -0.26 11.76 -9.47
C GLN A 234 -0.32 12.42 -10.86
N LEU A 235 -1.52 12.67 -11.38
CA LEU A 235 -1.71 13.11 -12.77
C LEU A 235 -1.46 14.61 -12.95
N GLN A 236 -1.82 15.44 -11.97
CA GLN A 236 -1.68 16.90 -12.09
C GLN A 236 -0.21 17.33 -12.34
N PRO A 237 0.79 16.84 -11.58
CA PRO A 237 2.19 17.20 -11.83
C PRO A 237 2.72 16.64 -13.17
N LEU A 238 2.29 15.43 -13.56
CA LEU A 238 2.71 14.82 -14.83
C LEU A 238 2.19 15.62 -16.03
N ILE A 239 0.92 16.01 -16.00
CA ILE A 239 0.33 16.82 -17.07
C ILE A 239 0.99 18.19 -17.15
N ALA A 240 1.26 18.83 -16.01
CA ALA A 240 2.02 20.09 -15.98
C ALA A 240 3.42 19.93 -16.61
N THR A 241 4.13 18.84 -16.26
CA THR A 241 5.46 18.52 -16.82
C THR A 241 5.39 18.30 -18.33
N HIS A 242 4.42 17.53 -18.82
CA HIS A 242 4.25 17.28 -20.26
C HIS A 242 3.83 18.54 -21.03
N ALA A 243 3.03 19.42 -20.41
CA ALA A 243 2.68 20.71 -20.99
C ALA A 243 3.92 21.61 -21.13
N ASP A 244 4.82 21.61 -20.14
CA ASP A 244 6.09 22.36 -20.21
C ASP A 244 7.06 21.75 -21.24
N LEU A 245 7.10 20.42 -21.35
CA LEU A 245 7.88 19.72 -22.39
C LEU A 245 7.38 20.04 -23.81
N LEU A 246 6.06 20.19 -23.98
CA LEU A 246 5.48 20.62 -25.26
C LEU A 246 5.95 22.04 -25.62
N LEU A 247 5.92 22.97 -24.65
CA LEU A 247 6.41 24.33 -24.86
C LEU A 247 7.91 24.36 -25.17
N ASN A 248 8.72 23.57 -24.46
CA ASN A 248 10.16 23.45 -24.74
C ASN A 248 10.42 22.89 -26.15
N SER A 249 9.64 21.89 -26.57
CA SER A 249 9.72 21.34 -27.93
C SER A 249 9.34 22.37 -28.99
N ALA A 250 8.37 23.24 -28.68
CA ALA A 250 7.97 24.35 -29.54
C ALA A 250 9.09 25.38 -29.71
N SER A 251 9.77 25.76 -28.62
CA SER A 251 10.93 26.67 -28.66
C SER A 251 12.10 26.09 -29.48
N GLN A 252 12.27 24.77 -29.48
CA GLN A 252 13.30 24.08 -30.24
C GLN A 252 12.92 23.81 -31.72
N ARG A 253 11.67 24.10 -32.12
CA ARG A 253 11.13 23.82 -33.47
C ARG A 253 11.39 22.41 -33.96
N SER A 254 11.22 21.42 -33.07
CA SER A 254 11.38 20.01 -33.40
C SER A 254 9.99 19.37 -33.62
N PRO A 255 9.59 19.04 -34.86
CA PRO A 255 8.26 18.50 -35.14
C PRO A 255 8.01 17.16 -34.45
N ASP A 256 9.01 16.27 -34.46
CA ASP A 256 8.90 14.93 -33.86
C ASP A 256 8.81 14.99 -32.33
N SER A 257 9.63 15.84 -31.70
CA SER A 257 9.55 16.07 -30.24
C SER A 257 8.22 16.70 -29.84
N LEU A 258 7.70 17.62 -30.65
CA LEU A 258 6.42 18.28 -30.43
C LEU A 258 5.26 17.26 -30.51
N LYS A 259 5.23 16.41 -31.54
CA LYS A 259 4.23 15.33 -31.69
C LYS A 259 4.28 14.35 -30.51
N ASN A 260 5.48 13.91 -30.12
CA ASN A 260 5.65 12.99 -29.00
C ASN A 260 5.19 13.61 -27.68
N SER A 261 5.55 14.87 -27.41
CA SER A 261 5.13 15.60 -26.21
C SER A 261 3.61 15.81 -26.19
N LEU A 262 2.99 16.14 -27.34
CA LEU A 262 1.54 16.28 -27.46
C LEU A 262 0.82 14.96 -27.19
N LYS A 263 1.33 13.85 -27.76
CA LYS A 263 0.77 12.52 -27.52
C LYS A 263 0.77 12.18 -26.03
N MET A 264 1.91 12.37 -25.36
CA MET A 264 2.01 12.13 -23.91
C MET A 264 1.07 13.04 -23.11
N LEU A 265 0.98 14.32 -23.46
CA LEU A 265 0.05 15.26 -22.83
C LEU A 265 -1.41 14.80 -23.00
N SER A 266 -1.82 14.44 -24.22
CA SER A 266 -3.17 13.96 -24.54
C SER A 266 -3.52 12.70 -23.74
N GLU A 267 -2.65 11.69 -23.76
CA GLU A 267 -2.85 10.44 -23.03
C GLU A 267 -3.00 10.67 -21.52
N LYS A 268 -2.16 11.52 -20.91
CA LYS A 268 -2.28 11.82 -19.48
C LYS A 268 -3.53 12.64 -19.17
N THR A 269 -3.91 13.60 -20.01
CA THR A 269 -5.14 14.38 -19.85
C THR A 269 -6.39 13.51 -20.03
N GLU A 270 -6.38 12.52 -20.92
CA GLU A 270 -7.47 11.55 -21.05
C GLU A 270 -7.62 10.66 -19.82
N LEU A 271 -6.52 10.15 -19.26
CA LEU A 271 -6.55 9.41 -17.99
C LEU A 271 -7.09 10.28 -16.86
N PHE A 272 -6.68 11.55 -16.81
CA PHE A 272 -7.22 12.53 -15.87
C PHE A 272 -8.73 12.68 -16.06
N VAL A 273 -9.21 12.89 -17.29
CA VAL A 273 -10.65 12.97 -17.58
C VAL A 273 -11.38 11.70 -17.12
N HIS A 274 -10.84 10.52 -17.41
CA HIS A 274 -11.48 9.27 -17.00
C HIS A 274 -11.61 9.15 -15.46
N ALA A 275 -10.62 9.61 -14.70
CA ALA A 275 -10.59 9.49 -13.24
C ALA A 275 -11.71 10.26 -12.51
N PHE A 276 -12.26 11.34 -13.08
CA PHE A 276 -13.32 12.15 -12.44
C PHE A 276 -14.69 12.06 -13.11
N LYS A 277 -14.87 11.16 -14.08
CA LYS A 277 -16.18 10.89 -14.67
C LYS A 277 -17.03 10.01 -13.73
N ASP A 278 -17.13 10.42 -12.47
CA ASP A 278 -17.76 9.66 -11.41
C ASP A 278 -18.98 10.41 -10.84
N GLN A 279 -20.06 9.67 -10.61
CA GLN A 279 -21.28 10.22 -10.01
C GLN A 279 -21.03 10.70 -8.57
N LEU A 280 -20.05 10.11 -7.88
CA LEU A 280 -19.62 10.51 -6.55
C LEU A 280 -19.15 11.96 -6.53
N VAL A 281 -18.34 12.40 -7.50
CA VAL A 281 -17.85 13.78 -7.56
C VAL A 281 -19.00 14.78 -7.66
N ARG A 282 -19.98 14.50 -8.53
CA ARG A 282 -21.18 15.34 -8.67
C ARG A 282 -21.98 15.40 -7.36
N SER A 283 -22.26 14.25 -6.75
CA SER A 283 -23.01 14.18 -5.49
C SER A 283 -22.29 14.89 -4.34
N ALA A 284 -20.97 14.77 -4.27
CA ALA A 284 -20.14 15.38 -3.24
C ALA A 284 -20.01 16.90 -3.42
N LEU A 285 -19.97 17.39 -4.66
CA LEU A 285 -19.98 18.82 -4.96
C LEU A 285 -21.28 19.48 -4.50
N LEU A 286 -22.43 18.84 -4.76
CA LEU A 286 -23.72 19.29 -4.27
C LEU A 286 -23.78 19.26 -2.74
N ALA A 287 -23.32 18.17 -2.12
CA ALA A 287 -23.24 18.08 -0.66
C ALA A 287 -22.38 19.20 -0.06
N LEU A 288 -21.19 19.45 -0.62
CA LEU A 288 -20.30 20.52 -0.18
C LEU A 288 -20.96 21.90 -0.38
N TYR A 289 -21.63 22.14 -1.51
CA TYR A 289 -22.36 23.38 -1.74
C TYR A 289 -23.41 23.65 -0.66
N THR A 290 -24.21 22.64 -0.31
CA THR A 290 -25.22 22.76 0.76
C THR A 290 -24.60 22.98 2.14
N ALA A 291 -23.36 22.54 2.35
CA ALA A 291 -22.62 22.75 3.58
C ALA A 291 -22.04 24.16 3.73
N ARG A 292 -22.01 24.97 2.66
CA ARG A 292 -21.53 26.36 2.69
C ARG A 292 -22.60 27.31 3.27
N PRO A 293 -22.21 28.47 3.84
CA PRO A 293 -23.15 29.41 4.46
C PRO A 293 -24.30 29.90 3.57
N GLY A 294 -24.14 29.89 2.24
CA GLY A 294 -25.17 30.28 1.28
C GLY A 294 -26.13 29.17 0.84
N GLY A 295 -25.86 27.90 1.16
CA GLY A 295 -26.63 26.74 0.70
C GLY A 295 -27.88 26.41 1.52
N ILE A 296 -28.20 27.21 2.55
CA ILE A 296 -29.42 27.09 3.36
C ILE A 296 -30.32 28.28 2.97
N LEU A 297 -31.39 28.01 2.22
CA LEU A 297 -32.30 29.06 1.75
C LEU A 297 -32.89 29.86 2.92
N LYS A 298 -32.77 31.20 2.83
CA LYS A 298 -33.76 32.13 3.38
C LYS A 298 -35.12 31.74 2.80
N LYS A 299 -35.97 31.12 3.60
CA LYS A 299 -37.39 30.98 3.27
C LYS A 299 -37.96 32.40 3.07
N PRO A 300 -38.51 32.77 1.90
CA PRO A 300 -39.13 34.08 1.73
C PRO A 300 -40.35 34.17 2.67
N PRO A 301 -40.58 35.32 3.34
CA PRO A 301 -41.78 35.50 4.15
C PRO A 301 -43.00 35.51 3.22
N SER A 302 -43.85 34.50 3.33
CA SER A 302 -45.16 34.50 2.68
C SER A 302 -46.01 35.66 3.22
N PRO A 303 -46.78 36.38 2.38
CA PRO A 303 -47.64 37.48 2.83
C PRO A 303 -48.75 36.95 3.74
N LYS A 304 -49.02 37.67 4.83
CA LYS A 304 -50.03 37.36 5.85
C LYS A 304 -51.44 37.25 5.27
N SER A 305 -52.23 36.31 5.81
CA SER A 305 -53.68 36.49 5.96
C SER A 305 -54.18 35.87 7.29
N SER A 306 -54.63 36.78 8.16
CA SER A 306 -55.62 36.65 9.26
C SER A 306 -55.30 35.86 10.54
N PRO A 307 -55.74 36.37 11.72
CA PRO A 307 -55.46 35.79 13.03
C PRO A 307 -56.59 34.87 13.51
N GLU A 308 -56.25 33.79 14.22
CA GLU A 308 -56.91 33.40 15.48
C GLU A 308 -56.26 32.13 16.07
N ASP A 309 -56.27 32.12 17.41
CA ASP A 309 -56.08 31.04 18.37
C ASP A 309 -54.67 30.53 18.74
N SER A 310 -54.31 30.99 19.93
CA SER A 310 -53.33 30.50 20.91
C SER A 310 -53.38 28.99 21.17
N HIS A 311 -52.22 28.33 21.25
CA HIS A 311 -51.81 27.52 22.40
C HIS A 311 -50.30 27.20 22.36
N SER A 312 -49.68 27.36 23.52
CA SER A 312 -48.27 27.06 23.85
C SER A 312 -47.97 25.56 23.85
N GLN A 313 -46.89 25.15 23.17
CA GLN A 313 -46.04 24.02 23.60
C GLN A 313 -44.66 24.09 22.93
N ASP A 314 -43.63 24.31 23.75
CA ASP A 314 -42.22 24.07 23.41
C ASP A 314 -42.02 22.56 23.15
N GLN A 315 -41.87 22.19 21.88
CA GLN A 315 -41.20 20.96 21.47
C GLN A 315 -40.31 21.27 20.26
N PRO A 316 -39.03 20.83 20.26
CA PRO A 316 -38.22 20.89 19.06
C PRO A 316 -38.84 20.00 17.97
N PRO A 317 -38.84 20.42 16.69
CA PRO A 317 -39.48 19.64 15.64
C PRO A 317 -38.74 18.30 15.44
N PRO A 318 -39.46 17.20 15.18
CA PRO A 318 -38.84 15.90 14.94
C PRO A 318 -38.07 15.93 13.61
N MET A 319 -36.77 15.61 13.68
CA MET A 319 -35.87 15.49 12.52
C MET A 319 -36.34 14.37 11.59
N ARG A 320 -36.64 14.70 10.33
CA ARG A 320 -36.93 13.72 9.27
C ARG A 320 -35.63 13.20 8.65
N ARG A 321 -35.62 11.89 8.31
CA ARG A 321 -34.59 11.23 7.51
C ARG A 321 -34.24 12.04 6.26
N GLN A 322 -32.96 12.21 5.99
CA GLN A 322 -32.45 12.77 4.74
C GLN A 322 -31.70 11.64 4.01
N ASP A 323 -32.47 10.65 3.54
CA ASP A 323 -31.97 9.46 2.81
C ASP A 323 -31.56 9.80 1.36
N SER A 324 -31.47 11.08 0.98
CA SER A 324 -31.21 11.51 -0.40
C SER A 324 -30.48 12.85 -0.44
N ILE A 325 -29.54 12.97 -1.39
CA ILE A 325 -28.85 14.22 -1.73
C ILE A 325 -29.90 15.32 -1.96
N PRO A 326 -29.78 16.51 -1.34
CA PRO A 326 -30.79 17.55 -1.51
C PRO A 326 -30.81 18.03 -2.97
N HIS A 327 -31.90 17.79 -3.70
CA HIS A 327 -32.13 18.46 -4.99
C HIS A 327 -32.42 19.94 -4.70
N HIS A 328 -31.43 20.81 -4.98
CA HIS A 328 -31.51 22.24 -4.73
C HIS A 328 -31.81 22.97 -6.05
N SER A 329 -32.90 23.75 -6.11
CA SER A 329 -33.33 24.47 -7.33
C SER A 329 -32.33 25.51 -7.84
N ASP A 330 -31.44 25.98 -6.97
CA ASP A 330 -30.45 27.02 -7.30
C ASP A 330 -29.04 26.47 -7.52
N TYR A 331 -28.85 25.15 -7.41
CA TYR A 331 -27.58 24.51 -7.77
C TYR A 331 -27.60 24.19 -9.26
N ASP A 332 -26.67 24.79 -10.00
CA ASP A 332 -26.51 24.54 -11.42
C ASP A 332 -25.79 23.19 -11.61
N GLU A 333 -26.57 22.11 -11.69
CA GLU A 333 -26.05 20.74 -11.89
C GLU A 333 -25.17 20.63 -13.15
N GLU A 334 -25.44 21.47 -14.16
CA GLU A 334 -24.69 21.53 -15.42
C GLU A 334 -23.39 22.37 -15.30
N GLU A 335 -23.20 23.13 -14.22
CA GLU A 335 -21.99 23.95 -14.03
C GLU A 335 -20.74 23.07 -13.98
N TRP A 336 -20.81 21.94 -13.27
CA TRP A 336 -19.72 20.97 -13.25
C TRP A 336 -19.44 20.45 -14.66
N ASP A 337 -20.47 20.11 -15.44
CA ASP A 337 -20.31 19.59 -16.80
C ASP A 337 -19.68 20.64 -17.74
N ARG A 338 -19.97 21.94 -17.53
CA ARG A 338 -19.33 23.03 -18.28
C ARG A 338 -17.86 23.23 -17.90
N VAL A 339 -17.54 23.29 -16.60
CA VAL A 339 -16.16 23.40 -16.11
C VAL A 339 -15.33 22.20 -16.57
N TRP A 340 -15.92 21.03 -16.47
CA TRP A 340 -15.35 19.77 -16.92
C TRP A 340 -15.09 19.74 -18.44
N ALA A 341 -16.06 20.15 -19.25
CA ALA A 341 -15.93 20.19 -20.72
C ALA A 341 -14.84 21.14 -21.21
N ASN A 342 -14.46 22.16 -20.42
CA ASN A 342 -13.42 23.12 -20.80
C ASN A 342 -12.03 22.46 -20.88
N VAL A 343 -11.74 21.42 -20.08
CA VAL A 343 -10.47 20.68 -20.16
C VAL A 343 -10.31 20.02 -21.53
N GLY A 344 -11.35 19.30 -21.99
CA GLY A 344 -11.35 18.66 -23.30
C GLY A 344 -11.29 19.67 -24.46
N LYS A 345 -12.04 20.78 -24.37
CA LYS A 345 -11.98 21.86 -25.35
C LYS A 345 -10.59 22.47 -25.44
N SER A 346 -9.95 22.74 -24.29
CA SER A 346 -8.60 23.32 -24.23
C SER A 346 -7.56 22.38 -24.84
N LEU A 347 -7.62 21.07 -24.52
CA LEU A 347 -6.74 20.07 -25.14
C LEU A 347 -6.93 20.01 -26.66
N ASN A 348 -8.17 20.00 -27.15
CA ASN A 348 -8.46 20.00 -28.59
C ASN A 348 -7.92 21.25 -29.30
N CYS A 349 -7.96 22.42 -28.66
CA CYS A 349 -7.33 23.63 -29.19
C CYS A 349 -5.81 23.49 -29.33
N ILE A 350 -5.14 22.86 -28.34
CA ILE A 350 -3.70 22.59 -28.39
C ILE A 350 -3.38 21.61 -29.54
N ILE A 351 -4.13 20.52 -29.65
CA ILE A 351 -3.97 19.53 -30.74
C ILE A 351 -4.08 20.23 -32.11
N ALA A 352 -5.16 20.97 -32.33
CA ALA A 352 -5.39 21.67 -33.60
C ALA A 352 -4.30 22.71 -33.90
N MET A 353 -3.77 23.40 -32.88
CA MET A 353 -2.67 24.34 -33.06
C MET A 353 -1.37 23.63 -33.43
N VAL A 354 -1.03 22.53 -32.76
CA VAL A 354 0.17 21.74 -33.07
C VAL A 354 0.10 21.17 -34.49
N ASP A 355 -1.04 20.61 -34.90
CA ASP A 355 -1.24 20.10 -36.26
C ASP A 355 -1.02 21.21 -37.30
N LYS A 356 -1.61 22.39 -37.08
CA LYS A 356 -1.43 23.58 -37.94
C LYS A 356 0.04 24.02 -38.03
N LEU A 357 0.77 24.00 -36.91
CA LEU A 357 2.19 24.38 -36.88
C LEU A 357 3.04 23.39 -37.70
N ILE A 358 2.76 22.09 -37.60
CA ILE A 358 3.46 21.03 -38.31
C ILE A 358 3.17 21.08 -39.82
N GLU A 359 1.90 21.25 -40.22
CA GLU A 359 1.50 21.36 -41.63
C GLU A 359 2.18 22.55 -42.33
N ARG A 360 2.32 23.67 -41.61
CA ARG A 360 2.92 24.90 -42.13
C ARG A 360 4.45 24.81 -42.28
N ASP A 361 5.11 23.98 -41.48
CA ASP A 361 6.55 23.72 -41.58
C ASP A 361 6.85 22.79 -42.77
N GLY A 362 6.08 21.71 -42.93
CA GLY A 362 6.20 20.81 -44.09
C GLY A 362 5.90 21.47 -45.44
N SER A 363 5.09 22.53 -45.43
CA SER A 363 4.78 23.31 -46.64
C SER A 363 5.87 24.32 -47.03
N SER A 364 6.77 24.70 -46.10
CA SER A 364 7.88 25.63 -46.39
C SER A 364 9.10 24.96 -47.02
N GLU A 365 9.27 23.65 -46.87
CA GLU A 365 10.40 22.90 -47.45
C GLU A 365 10.13 22.36 -48.88
N GLY A 366 8.90 22.51 -49.40
CA GLY A 366 8.47 21.93 -50.69
C GLY A 366 8.54 22.82 -51.93
N SER A 367 8.94 24.11 -51.82
CA SER A 367 8.93 25.04 -52.96
C SER A 367 10.32 25.30 -53.56
N GLY A 368 11.06 24.23 -53.83
CA GLY A 368 12.35 24.27 -54.53
C GLY A 368 12.31 23.40 -55.79
N GLY A 369 11.61 23.86 -56.84
CA GLY A 369 11.56 23.16 -58.12
C GLY A 369 10.94 24.02 -59.23
N ASP A 370 11.82 24.53 -60.09
CA ASP A 370 11.60 25.14 -61.41
C ASP A 370 10.68 26.36 -61.56
N LYS A 371 11.30 27.50 -61.87
CA LYS A 371 11.02 28.27 -63.10
C LYS A 371 12.11 29.30 -63.40
N ASP A 372 12.80 29.05 -64.51
CA ASP A 372 13.68 29.95 -65.23
C ASP A 372 12.86 31.05 -65.95
N GLY A 373 13.30 32.31 -65.96
CA GLY A 373 12.71 33.37 -66.81
C GLY A 373 12.72 34.83 -66.31
N GLU A 374 13.83 35.53 -66.59
CA GLU A 374 14.08 36.97 -66.87
C GLU A 374 13.17 38.17 -66.43
N LYS A 375 13.88 39.21 -65.89
CA LYS A 375 13.80 40.70 -66.08
C LYS A 375 12.87 41.62 -65.25
N ASP A 376 13.46 42.23 -64.20
CA ASP A 376 13.74 43.68 -63.92
C ASP A 376 12.61 44.78 -63.87
N PRO A 377 12.83 45.99 -63.26
CA PRO A 377 12.43 46.33 -61.88
C PRO A 377 11.51 47.59 -61.75
N ALA A 378 10.72 47.73 -60.66
CA ALA A 378 10.14 49.02 -60.23
C ALA A 378 9.58 49.01 -58.80
N LEU A 379 9.72 50.15 -58.11
CA LEU A 379 9.39 50.44 -56.72
C LEU A 379 7.89 50.30 -56.35
N ALA A 380 7.62 49.82 -55.12
CA ALA A 380 6.67 50.43 -54.18
C ALA A 380 6.75 49.76 -52.79
N ASP A 381 6.70 50.59 -51.76
CA ASP A 381 6.60 50.25 -50.34
C ASP A 381 5.58 49.15 -50.02
N SER A 382 6.01 48.17 -49.23
CA SER A 382 5.12 47.41 -48.35
C SER A 382 5.97 46.74 -47.27
N ILE A 383 6.06 47.43 -46.14
CA ILE A 383 6.41 46.84 -44.85
C ILE A 383 5.35 45.75 -44.57
N SER A 384 5.69 44.50 -44.80
CA SER A 384 5.08 43.35 -44.13
C SER A 384 6.11 42.23 -44.04
N SER A 385 7.16 42.45 -43.26
CA SER A 385 7.82 41.32 -42.61
C SER A 385 6.79 40.74 -41.64
N HIS A 386 5.96 39.79 -42.07
CA HIS A 386 5.25 38.96 -41.11
C HIS A 386 6.32 38.39 -40.17
N PRO A 387 6.28 38.71 -38.85
CA PRO A 387 7.21 38.08 -37.93
C PRO A 387 7.01 36.59 -38.10
N ARG A 388 8.08 35.84 -38.36
CA ARG A 388 8.03 34.39 -38.46
C ARG A 388 7.55 33.89 -37.10
N GLU A 389 6.24 33.69 -36.96
CA GLU A 389 5.58 33.47 -35.67
C GLU A 389 6.29 32.36 -34.91
N ASP A 390 6.62 32.65 -33.65
CA ASP A 390 7.25 31.68 -32.78
C ASP A 390 6.21 30.64 -32.36
N TRP A 391 6.54 29.35 -32.51
CA TRP A 391 5.65 28.25 -32.11
C TRP A 391 5.31 28.36 -30.62
N TYR A 392 6.28 28.82 -29.82
CA TYR A 392 6.11 29.07 -28.39
C TYR A 392 5.02 30.11 -28.12
N GLU A 393 5.07 31.27 -28.77
CA GLU A 393 4.09 32.37 -28.58
C GLU A 393 2.65 31.94 -28.93
N GLN A 394 2.47 31.02 -29.88
CA GLN A 394 1.15 30.50 -30.24
C GLN A 394 0.64 29.44 -29.24
N LEU A 395 1.52 28.58 -28.72
CA LEU A 395 1.14 27.48 -27.83
C LEU A 395 1.05 27.90 -26.36
N HIS A 396 1.87 28.84 -25.92
CA HIS A 396 1.92 29.32 -24.54
C HIS A 396 0.54 29.72 -23.96
N PRO A 397 -0.28 30.58 -24.61
CA PRO A 397 -1.59 30.94 -24.07
C PRO A 397 -2.57 29.76 -24.00
N LEU A 398 -2.47 28.80 -24.93
CA LEU A 398 -3.30 27.59 -24.92
C LEU A 398 -2.91 26.67 -23.76
N ILE A 399 -1.61 26.53 -23.49
CA ILE A 399 -1.10 25.74 -22.38
C ILE A 399 -1.47 26.36 -21.03
N LEU A 400 -1.40 27.69 -20.90
CA LEU A 400 -1.91 28.39 -19.72
C LEU A 400 -3.40 28.13 -19.53
N THR A 401 -4.20 28.24 -20.60
CA THR A 401 -5.64 27.96 -20.54
C THR A 401 -5.94 26.53 -20.11
N LEU A 402 -5.17 25.54 -20.59
CA LEU A 402 -5.28 24.14 -20.14
C LEU A 402 -4.96 24.00 -18.65
N LYS A 403 -3.85 24.60 -18.19
CA LYS A 403 -3.45 24.57 -16.78
C LYS A 403 -4.52 25.19 -15.87
N ASP A 404 -5.12 26.31 -16.28
CA ASP A 404 -6.19 26.99 -15.54
C ASP A 404 -7.47 26.14 -15.48
N CYS A 405 -7.92 25.63 -16.63
CA CYS A 405 -9.10 24.75 -16.71
C CYS A 405 -8.93 23.51 -15.83
N MET A 406 -7.75 22.88 -15.87
CA MET A 406 -7.43 21.75 -15.01
C MET A 406 -7.35 22.14 -13.55
N GLY A 407 -6.76 23.29 -13.22
CA GLY A 407 -6.67 23.80 -11.86
C GLY A 407 -8.04 23.98 -11.21
N GLU A 408 -9.02 24.48 -11.97
CA GLU A 408 -10.40 24.61 -11.49
C GLU A 408 -11.06 23.26 -11.21
N VAL A 409 -10.94 22.30 -12.15
CA VAL A 409 -11.46 20.94 -11.99
C VAL A 409 -10.82 20.24 -10.78
N VAL A 410 -9.49 20.31 -10.66
CA VAL A 410 -8.76 19.73 -9.53
C VAL A 410 -9.20 20.35 -8.22
N SER A 411 -9.32 21.68 -8.14
CA SER A 411 -9.72 22.38 -6.93
C SER A 411 -11.10 21.92 -6.44
N ARG A 412 -12.09 21.91 -7.34
CA ARG A 412 -13.46 21.49 -7.03
C ARG A 412 -13.53 20.01 -6.66
N ALA A 413 -12.91 19.13 -7.45
CA ALA A 413 -12.88 17.70 -7.18
C ALA A 413 -12.21 17.41 -5.82
N LYS A 414 -11.04 18.01 -5.57
CA LYS A 414 -10.29 17.86 -4.32
C LYS A 414 -11.14 18.28 -3.12
N GLN A 415 -11.73 19.48 -3.14
CA GLN A 415 -12.59 19.95 -2.07
C GLN A 415 -13.78 19.02 -1.82
N SER A 416 -14.47 18.58 -2.87
CA SER A 416 -15.62 17.68 -2.73
C SER A 416 -15.24 16.32 -2.15
N MET A 417 -14.15 15.71 -2.62
CA MET A 417 -13.67 14.42 -2.09
C MET A 417 -13.15 14.55 -0.67
N THR A 418 -12.42 15.61 -0.35
CA THR A 418 -12.01 15.90 1.04
C THR A 418 -13.22 16.10 1.94
N PHE A 419 -14.32 16.67 1.45
CA PHE A 419 -15.57 16.81 2.21
C PHE A 419 -16.27 15.46 2.45
N VAL A 420 -16.17 14.51 1.52
CA VAL A 420 -16.60 13.11 1.73
C VAL A 420 -15.79 12.48 2.87
N LEU A 421 -14.46 12.62 2.84
CA LEU A 421 -13.58 12.06 3.88
C LEU A 421 -13.75 12.74 5.24
N LEU A 422 -14.03 14.05 5.27
CA LEU A 422 -14.38 14.76 6.49
C LEU A 422 -15.62 14.13 7.16
N GLN A 423 -16.66 13.84 6.37
CA GLN A 423 -17.89 13.22 6.86
C GLN A 423 -17.66 11.79 7.36
N GLU A 424 -16.83 11.02 6.65
CA GLU A 424 -16.44 9.67 7.06
C GLU A 424 -15.78 9.66 8.45
N LEU A 425 -14.83 10.58 8.67
CA LEU A 425 -14.14 10.74 9.94
C LEU A 425 -15.12 11.22 11.02
N ALA A 426 -15.78 12.34 10.78
CA ALA A 426 -16.71 12.99 11.72
C ALA A 426 -17.71 12.03 12.36
N TYR A 427 -18.30 11.15 11.55
CA TYR A 427 -19.31 10.22 12.00
C TYR A 427 -18.80 9.16 12.99
N SER A 428 -17.52 8.82 12.92
CA SER A 428 -16.96 7.65 13.56
C SER A 428 -15.79 7.94 14.50
N LEU A 429 -15.64 9.20 14.92
CA LEU A 429 -14.63 9.59 15.89
C LEU A 429 -15.05 9.28 17.34
N PRO A 430 -14.10 8.86 18.20
CA PRO A 430 -12.68 8.60 17.92
C PRO A 430 -12.40 7.17 17.41
N GLN A 431 -13.39 6.29 17.35
CA GLN A 431 -13.22 4.85 17.12
C GLN A 431 -12.51 4.54 15.80
N CYS A 432 -12.84 5.25 14.71
CA CYS A 432 -12.21 5.10 13.40
C CYS A 432 -10.69 5.27 13.48
N LEU A 433 -10.21 6.28 14.21
CA LEU A 433 -8.78 6.55 14.33
C LEU A 433 -8.07 5.47 15.15
N MET A 434 -8.71 4.97 16.21
CA MET A 434 -8.15 3.87 17.02
C MET A 434 -8.08 2.57 16.22
N LEU A 435 -9.06 2.29 15.37
CA LEU A 435 -9.02 1.14 14.45
C LEU A 435 -7.92 1.29 13.41
N THR A 436 -7.74 2.49 12.84
CA THR A 436 -6.62 2.79 11.95
C THR A 436 -5.28 2.54 12.65
N LEU A 437 -5.11 3.01 13.89
CA LEU A 437 -3.88 2.76 14.66
C LEU A 437 -3.62 1.27 14.83
N ARG A 438 -4.63 0.50 15.28
CA ARG A 438 -4.49 -0.95 15.48
C ARG A 438 -4.13 -1.66 14.18
N ARG A 439 -4.76 -1.27 13.06
CA ARG A 439 -4.45 -1.79 11.72
C ARG A 439 -3.02 -1.46 11.28
N ASP A 440 -2.57 -0.23 11.50
CA ASP A 440 -1.20 0.21 11.18
C ASP A 440 -0.15 -0.56 12.00
N ILE A 441 -0.44 -0.83 13.28
CA ILE A 441 0.42 -1.63 14.16
C ILE A 441 0.59 -3.05 13.63
N VAL A 442 -0.51 -3.78 13.39
CA VAL A 442 -0.44 -5.17 12.97
C VAL A 442 0.14 -5.30 11.56
N PHE A 443 -0.16 -4.34 10.68
CA PHE A 443 0.45 -4.26 9.35
C PHE A 443 1.96 -4.03 9.42
N SER A 444 2.42 -3.12 10.30
CA SER A 444 3.86 -2.86 10.50
C SER A 444 4.62 -4.10 10.93
N GLN A 445 4.07 -4.84 11.90
CA GLN A 445 4.68 -6.09 12.38
C GLN A 445 4.72 -7.16 11.26
N ALA A 446 3.63 -7.31 10.50
CA ALA A 446 3.56 -8.25 9.39
C ALA A 446 4.52 -7.89 8.25
N LEU A 447 4.61 -6.60 7.89
CA LEU A 447 5.47 -6.08 6.83
C LEU A 447 6.96 -6.30 7.17
N ALA A 448 7.36 -6.11 8.42
CA ALA A 448 8.74 -6.36 8.84
C ALA A 448 9.15 -7.83 8.60
N GLY A 449 8.25 -8.78 8.91
CA GLY A 449 8.44 -10.19 8.60
C GLY A 449 8.53 -10.47 7.09
N LEU A 450 7.61 -9.88 6.32
CA LEU A 450 7.59 -10.00 4.85
C LEU A 450 8.88 -9.49 4.21
N VAL A 451 9.33 -8.28 4.55
CA VAL A 451 10.53 -7.66 3.98
C VAL A 451 11.77 -8.45 4.36
N CYS A 452 11.86 -8.93 5.60
CA CYS A 452 12.93 -9.82 6.04
C CYS A 452 12.97 -11.09 5.18
N GLY A 453 11.84 -11.81 5.06
CA GLY A 453 11.76 -13.02 4.26
C GLY A 453 12.09 -12.81 2.80
N PHE A 454 11.60 -11.72 2.19
CA PHE A 454 11.89 -11.41 0.79
C PHE A 454 13.38 -11.12 0.56
N ILE A 455 14.03 -10.33 1.42
CA ILE A 455 15.46 -10.02 1.28
C ILE A 455 16.30 -11.31 1.39
N ILE A 456 15.98 -12.18 2.35
CA ILE A 456 16.69 -13.47 2.50
C ILE A 456 16.43 -14.37 1.30
N LYS A 457 15.17 -14.52 0.86
CA LYS A 457 14.80 -15.38 -0.26
C LYS A 457 15.38 -14.90 -1.59
N LEU A 458 15.37 -13.59 -1.84
CA LEU A 458 15.99 -12.98 -3.01
C LEU A 458 17.50 -13.23 -3.04
N HIS A 459 18.17 -13.09 -1.89
CA HIS A 459 19.60 -13.37 -1.78
C HIS A 459 19.94 -14.82 -2.06
N THR A 460 19.22 -15.76 -1.46
CA THR A 460 19.49 -17.20 -1.63
C THR A 460 19.10 -17.75 -2.99
N SER A 461 18.18 -17.07 -3.69
CA SER A 461 17.64 -17.51 -4.99
C SER A 461 18.07 -16.57 -6.14
N LEU A 462 19.10 -15.74 -5.93
CA LEU A 462 19.56 -14.76 -6.94
C LEU A 462 20.08 -15.42 -8.22
N HIS A 463 20.55 -16.66 -8.13
CA HIS A 463 21.06 -17.44 -9.27
C HIS A 463 20.09 -18.52 -9.73
N ASP A 464 18.84 -18.46 -9.27
CA ASP A 464 17.76 -19.34 -9.71
C ASP A 464 16.94 -18.62 -10.80
N PRO A 465 17.17 -18.92 -12.09
CA PRO A 465 16.50 -18.24 -13.18
C PRO A 465 14.99 -18.51 -13.19
N GLU A 466 14.54 -19.65 -12.69
CA GLU A 466 13.14 -20.05 -12.65
C GLU A 466 12.39 -19.26 -11.58
N PHE A 467 12.98 -19.15 -10.39
CA PHE A 467 12.46 -18.29 -9.34
C PHE A 467 12.38 -16.82 -9.78
N LEU A 468 13.44 -16.30 -10.39
CA LEU A 468 13.45 -14.92 -10.89
C LEU A 468 12.40 -14.70 -11.98
N GLN A 469 12.20 -15.68 -12.87
CA GLN A 469 11.13 -15.67 -13.86
C GLN A 469 9.74 -15.65 -13.21
N GLN A 470 9.51 -16.47 -12.20
CA GLN A 470 8.26 -16.47 -11.42
C GLN A 470 8.01 -15.09 -10.78
N LEU A 471 9.04 -14.46 -10.20
CA LEU A 471 8.90 -13.16 -9.54
C LEU A 471 8.36 -12.06 -10.47
N TYR A 472 8.90 -11.90 -11.68
CA TYR A 472 8.43 -10.85 -12.61
C TYR A 472 7.23 -11.27 -13.46
N THR A 473 6.93 -12.56 -13.57
CA THR A 473 5.82 -13.06 -14.42
C THR A 473 4.52 -13.21 -13.63
N VAL A 474 4.62 -13.75 -12.42
CA VAL A 474 3.48 -14.12 -11.56
C VAL A 474 3.46 -13.25 -10.30
N GLY A 475 4.61 -13.10 -9.64
CA GLY A 475 4.74 -12.44 -8.33
C GLY A 475 5.16 -13.41 -7.23
N LEU A 476 5.35 -12.88 -6.03
CA LEU A 476 5.83 -13.62 -4.86
C LEU A 476 4.65 -14.15 -4.04
N ILE A 477 4.55 -15.47 -3.88
CA ILE A 477 3.69 -16.07 -2.86
C ILE A 477 4.40 -16.09 -1.51
N VAL A 478 3.68 -15.73 -0.45
CA VAL A 478 4.20 -15.69 0.92
C VAL A 478 3.24 -16.42 1.84
N GLN A 479 3.67 -17.56 2.37
CA GLN A 479 2.88 -18.34 3.30
C GLN A 479 3.26 -18.00 4.74
N TYR A 480 2.23 -17.73 5.54
CA TYR A 480 2.30 -17.57 6.98
C TYR A 480 1.63 -18.78 7.63
N GLU A 481 2.36 -19.44 8.54
CA GLU A 481 1.84 -20.51 9.37
C GLU A 481 1.48 -19.96 10.75
N GLY A 482 0.19 -19.99 11.08
CA GLY A 482 -0.33 -19.58 12.37
C GLY A 482 -0.38 -20.75 13.34
N LEU A 483 0.19 -20.57 14.53
CA LEU A 483 0.20 -21.57 15.60
C LEU A 483 -0.69 -21.20 16.79
N LEU A 484 -1.55 -20.19 16.62
CA LEU A 484 -2.43 -19.66 17.67
C LEU A 484 -3.59 -20.61 17.92
N SER A 485 -4.02 -20.74 19.17
CA SER A 485 -5.31 -21.37 19.47
C SER A 485 -6.48 -20.42 19.17
N THR A 486 -7.66 -20.98 18.95
CA THR A 486 -8.91 -20.19 18.88
C THR A 486 -9.51 -19.92 20.27
N TYR A 487 -8.69 -19.83 21.30
CA TYR A 487 -9.12 -19.67 22.69
C TYR A 487 -8.59 -18.38 23.34
N SER A 488 -9.37 -17.81 24.27
CA SER A 488 -8.99 -16.65 25.10
C SER A 488 -8.44 -15.47 24.28
N ASP A 489 -7.29 -14.91 24.63
CA ASP A 489 -6.69 -13.77 23.92
C ASP A 489 -6.12 -14.15 22.54
N GLU A 490 -5.75 -15.43 22.32
CA GLU A 490 -5.16 -15.88 21.05
C GLU A 490 -6.16 -15.79 19.88
N ILE A 491 -7.46 -15.92 20.14
CA ILE A 491 -8.49 -15.67 19.11
C ILE A 491 -8.44 -14.22 18.61
N GLY A 492 -8.25 -13.26 19.52
CA GLY A 492 -8.14 -11.85 19.17
C GLY A 492 -6.82 -11.53 18.47
N MET A 493 -5.74 -12.24 18.82
CA MET A 493 -4.48 -12.18 18.09
C MET A 493 -4.62 -12.72 16.66
N LEU A 494 -5.38 -13.81 16.47
CA LEU A 494 -5.66 -14.36 15.15
C LEU A 494 -6.51 -13.40 14.31
N GLU A 495 -7.49 -12.72 14.92
CA GLU A 495 -8.28 -11.66 14.28
C GLU A 495 -7.43 -10.45 13.85
N ASP A 496 -6.40 -10.08 14.62
CA ASP A 496 -5.41 -9.06 14.25
C ASP A 496 -4.51 -9.53 13.09
N MET A 497 -3.93 -10.71 13.24
CA MET A 497 -2.97 -11.32 12.32
C MET A 497 -3.59 -11.54 10.94
N ALA A 498 -4.84 -12.04 10.87
CA ALA A 498 -5.53 -12.28 9.62
C ALA A 498 -5.69 -11.00 8.78
N VAL A 499 -6.06 -9.87 9.42
CA VAL A 499 -6.19 -8.58 8.74
C VAL A 499 -4.81 -8.05 8.35
N GLY A 500 -3.84 -8.08 9.27
CA GLY A 500 -2.49 -7.59 9.02
C GLY A 500 -1.80 -8.30 7.85
N ILE A 501 -1.95 -9.62 7.74
CA ILE A 501 -1.39 -10.42 6.65
C ILE A 501 -2.16 -10.19 5.34
N SER A 502 -3.49 -10.15 5.38
CA SER A 502 -4.30 -9.87 4.18
C SER A 502 -3.94 -8.52 3.55
N ASP A 503 -3.64 -7.51 4.38
CA ASP A 503 -3.23 -6.18 3.91
C ASP A 503 -1.86 -6.16 3.22
N LEU A 504 -1.02 -7.20 3.36
CA LEU A 504 0.26 -7.28 2.64
C LEU A 504 0.08 -7.37 1.12
N LYS A 505 -1.12 -7.69 0.61
CA LYS A 505 -1.44 -7.61 -0.83
C LYS A 505 -1.31 -6.19 -1.41
N LYS A 506 -1.32 -5.18 -0.55
CA LYS A 506 -1.10 -3.76 -0.91
C LYS A 506 0.37 -3.42 -1.11
N VAL A 507 1.27 -4.39 -0.91
CA VAL A 507 2.72 -4.20 -0.98
C VAL A 507 3.21 -4.74 -2.31
N ALA A 508 4.07 -3.97 -2.97
CA ALA A 508 4.88 -4.44 -4.07
C ALA A 508 6.37 -4.19 -3.77
N PHE A 509 7.23 -5.07 -4.26
CA PHE A 509 8.66 -4.87 -4.20
C PHE A 509 9.18 -4.25 -5.49
N LYS A 510 10.14 -3.35 -5.35
CA LYS A 510 10.96 -2.86 -6.46
C LYS A 510 12.42 -3.10 -6.12
N ILE A 511 13.13 -3.82 -6.97
CA ILE A 511 14.55 -4.07 -6.75
C ILE A 511 15.33 -2.98 -7.48
N ILE A 512 16.23 -2.31 -6.76
CA ILE A 512 17.02 -1.20 -7.28
C ILE A 512 18.51 -1.39 -6.99
N GLU A 513 19.35 -0.77 -7.80
CA GLU A 513 20.79 -0.71 -7.55
C GLU A 513 21.10 0.26 -6.40
N ALA A 514 21.91 -0.19 -5.44
CA ALA A 514 22.39 0.63 -4.35
C ALA A 514 23.38 1.69 -4.86
N LYS A 515 23.04 2.98 -4.70
CA LYS A 515 23.92 4.11 -5.07
C LYS A 515 25.04 4.38 -4.06
N SER A 516 24.96 3.76 -2.89
CA SER A 516 25.89 3.91 -1.78
C SER A 516 25.99 2.60 -1.00
N ASN A 517 26.80 2.57 0.05
CA ASN A 517 26.92 1.40 0.93
C ASN A 517 25.67 1.18 1.81
N ASP A 518 24.67 2.08 1.77
CA ASP A 518 23.39 1.87 2.44
C ASP A 518 22.48 0.96 1.61
N VAL A 519 22.34 -0.29 2.07
CA VAL A 519 21.53 -1.32 1.43
C VAL A 519 20.21 -1.57 2.17
N LEU A 520 19.84 -0.73 3.14
CA LEU A 520 18.57 -0.87 3.84
C LEU A 520 17.39 -0.57 2.91
N PRO A 521 16.29 -1.32 3.03
CA PRO A 521 15.12 -1.11 2.20
C PRO A 521 14.47 0.23 2.51
N VAL A 522 13.85 0.86 1.51
CA VAL A 522 13.12 2.12 1.67
C VAL A 522 11.66 1.88 1.35
N ILE A 523 10.76 2.44 2.16
CA ILE A 523 9.33 2.29 1.94
C ILE A 523 8.78 3.60 1.38
N THR A 524 7.99 3.48 0.32
CA THR A 524 7.27 4.61 -0.29
C THR A 524 5.79 4.25 -0.48
N GLY A 525 4.97 5.26 -0.76
CA GLY A 525 3.53 5.06 -0.97
C GLY A 525 2.65 5.53 0.19
N ARG A 526 1.48 4.93 0.32
CA ARG A 526 0.40 5.29 1.26
C ARG A 526 -0.27 4.03 1.81
N ARG A 527 -1.13 4.14 2.83
CA ARG A 527 -1.85 3.00 3.44
C ARG A 527 -2.58 2.08 2.46
N GLU A 528 -2.99 2.61 1.30
CA GLU A 528 -3.70 1.82 0.28
C GLU A 528 -2.74 1.07 -0.65
N ASN A 529 -1.50 1.55 -0.85
CA ASN A 529 -0.50 0.95 -1.73
C ASN A 529 0.93 1.35 -1.32
N TYR A 530 1.75 0.35 -0.99
CA TYR A 530 3.16 0.53 -0.61
C TYR A 530 4.10 -0.06 -1.66
N VAL A 531 5.23 0.60 -1.87
CA VAL A 531 6.35 0.06 -2.63
C VAL A 531 7.56 -0.02 -1.71
N VAL A 532 8.09 -1.23 -1.53
CA VAL A 532 9.32 -1.48 -0.79
C VAL A 532 10.47 -1.59 -1.79
N GLU A 533 11.37 -0.61 -1.76
CA GLU A 533 12.58 -0.59 -2.57
C GLU A 533 13.68 -1.40 -1.89
N VAL A 534 14.04 -2.55 -2.46
CA VAL A 534 15.15 -3.39 -1.99
C VAL A 534 16.40 -3.03 -2.79
N LYS A 535 17.41 -2.50 -2.08
CA LYS A 535 18.67 -2.05 -2.67
C LYS A 535 19.67 -3.19 -2.74
N LEU A 536 20.12 -3.56 -3.92
CA LEU A 536 21.19 -4.53 -4.11
C LEU A 536 22.50 -3.85 -4.54
N PRO A 537 23.65 -4.28 -4.00
CA PRO A 537 24.96 -4.01 -4.59
C PRO A 537 25.01 -4.25 -6.10
N ALA A 538 25.78 -3.43 -6.81
CA ALA A 538 25.87 -3.43 -8.28
C ALA A 538 26.11 -4.83 -8.88
N THR A 539 27.05 -5.59 -8.32
CA THR A 539 27.38 -6.95 -8.79
C THR A 539 26.21 -7.93 -8.71
N MET A 540 25.39 -7.84 -7.68
CA MET A 540 24.18 -8.66 -7.54
C MET A 540 23.06 -8.14 -8.43
N PHE A 541 22.91 -6.81 -8.54
CA PHE A 541 21.89 -6.19 -9.38
C PHE A 541 22.07 -6.51 -10.86
N GLU A 542 23.31 -6.57 -11.35
CA GLU A 542 23.64 -6.93 -12.74
C GLU A 542 23.19 -8.35 -13.13
N SER A 543 23.12 -9.27 -12.15
CA SER A 543 22.70 -10.66 -12.38
C SER A 543 21.18 -10.83 -12.56
N LEU A 544 20.40 -9.79 -12.28
CA LEU A 544 18.94 -9.84 -12.38
C LEU A 544 18.47 -9.77 -13.85
N PRO A 545 17.28 -10.34 -14.15
CA PRO A 545 16.63 -10.20 -15.46
C PRO A 545 16.32 -8.73 -15.78
N LEU A 546 16.29 -8.40 -17.08
CA LEU A 546 16.07 -7.04 -17.57
C LEU A 546 14.79 -6.42 -17.01
N GLN A 547 13.70 -7.20 -16.94
CA GLN A 547 12.39 -6.78 -16.43
C GLN A 547 12.49 -6.21 -15.02
N ILE A 548 13.21 -6.91 -14.13
CA ILE A 548 13.40 -6.48 -12.75
C ILE A 548 14.32 -5.26 -12.70
N ARG A 549 15.38 -5.23 -13.52
CA ARG A 549 16.33 -4.11 -13.58
C ARG A 549 15.70 -2.82 -14.11
N GLU A 550 14.71 -2.92 -14.99
CA GLU A 550 13.91 -1.79 -15.48
C GLU A 550 12.88 -1.28 -14.44
N GLY A 551 12.83 -1.91 -13.27
CA GLY A 551 12.02 -1.47 -12.14
C GLY A 551 10.60 -2.00 -12.16
N GLN A 552 10.34 -3.12 -12.85
CA GLN A 552 9.06 -3.82 -12.76
C GLN A 552 8.75 -4.18 -11.31
N LEU A 553 7.51 -3.92 -10.90
CA LEU A 553 7.04 -4.23 -9.55
C LEU A 553 6.77 -5.73 -9.41
N VAL A 554 7.23 -6.30 -8.29
CA VAL A 554 6.95 -7.67 -7.89
C VAL A 554 5.80 -7.63 -6.89
N HIS A 555 4.65 -8.14 -7.28
CA HIS A 555 3.45 -8.19 -6.43
C HIS A 555 3.53 -9.31 -5.40
N VAL A 556 2.88 -9.12 -4.25
CA VAL A 556 2.87 -10.06 -3.12
C VAL A 556 1.50 -10.72 -3.00
N TYR A 557 1.51 -12.04 -2.85
CA TYR A 557 0.33 -12.88 -2.62
C TYR A 557 0.45 -13.54 -1.24
N PRO A 558 -0.01 -12.87 -0.17
CA PRO A 558 0.06 -13.41 1.18
C PRO A 558 -1.06 -14.44 1.40
N VAL A 559 -0.71 -15.58 2.01
CA VAL A 559 -1.67 -16.58 2.48
C VAL A 559 -1.38 -16.96 3.93
N LEU A 560 -2.43 -17.15 4.72
CA LEU A 560 -2.38 -17.53 6.12
C LEU A 560 -3.11 -18.85 6.33
N PHE A 561 -2.41 -19.84 6.87
CA PHE A 561 -3.02 -21.06 7.38
C PHE A 561 -2.74 -21.19 8.88
N ASN A 562 -3.78 -21.19 9.70
CA ASN A 562 -3.67 -21.41 11.14
C ASN A 562 -3.95 -22.88 11.45
N VAL A 563 -3.02 -23.50 12.18
CA VAL A 563 -3.13 -24.90 12.62
C VAL A 563 -3.59 -24.94 14.08
N GLY A 564 -2.93 -24.16 14.94
CA GLY A 564 -3.06 -24.25 16.40
C GLY A 564 -2.43 -25.54 16.94
N ILE A 565 -1.47 -25.43 17.86
CA ILE A 565 -0.67 -26.61 18.28
C ILE A 565 -0.77 -26.91 19.78
N ASN A 566 -1.25 -25.97 20.59
CA ASN A 566 -1.21 -26.08 22.06
C ASN A 566 -2.44 -26.80 22.66
N GLU A 567 -2.40 -27.09 23.97
CA GLU A 567 -3.51 -27.73 24.69
C GLU A 567 -4.81 -26.91 24.63
N GLN A 568 -4.70 -25.57 24.51
CA GLN A 568 -5.85 -24.68 24.37
C GLN A 568 -6.54 -24.87 23.02
N GLN A 569 -5.78 -25.15 21.96
CA GLN A 569 -6.34 -25.54 20.66
C GLN A 569 -7.10 -26.86 20.78
N THR A 570 -6.53 -27.87 21.45
CA THR A 570 -7.23 -29.15 21.68
C THR A 570 -8.53 -28.96 22.49
N LEU A 571 -8.55 -28.02 23.44
CA LEU A 571 -9.79 -27.66 24.17
C LEU A 571 -10.79 -26.94 23.26
N ALA A 572 -10.32 -26.04 22.39
CA ALA A 572 -11.17 -25.32 21.47
C ALA A 572 -11.81 -26.24 20.43
N GLU A 573 -11.07 -27.21 19.88
CA GLU A 573 -11.59 -28.21 18.95
C GLU A 573 -12.65 -29.11 19.60
N ARG A 574 -12.48 -29.45 20.88
CA ARG A 574 -13.41 -30.34 21.59
C ARG A 574 -14.64 -29.64 22.15
N PHE A 575 -14.50 -28.39 22.59
CA PHE A 575 -15.52 -27.70 23.39
C PHE A 575 -15.73 -26.22 23.04
N GLY A 576 -14.90 -25.65 22.16
CA GLY A 576 -14.93 -24.25 21.77
C GLY A 576 -15.48 -24.01 20.36
N ASP A 577 -15.20 -22.82 19.83
CA ASP A 577 -15.57 -22.40 18.49
C ASP A 577 -14.30 -22.23 17.64
N VAL A 578 -14.19 -23.03 16.59
CA VAL A 578 -13.07 -23.01 15.63
C VAL A 578 -13.44 -22.35 14.30
N SER A 579 -14.68 -21.82 14.17
CA SER A 579 -15.20 -21.27 12.91
C SER A 579 -14.36 -20.12 12.35
N LEU A 580 -13.71 -19.33 13.21
CA LEU A 580 -12.79 -18.29 12.78
C LEU A 580 -11.58 -18.89 12.04
N GLN A 581 -10.96 -19.94 12.58
CA GLN A 581 -9.83 -20.62 11.94
C GLN A 581 -10.25 -21.27 10.63
N GLU A 582 -11.38 -21.98 10.61
CA GLU A 582 -11.94 -22.60 9.41
C GLU A 582 -12.19 -21.54 8.31
N SER A 583 -12.86 -20.43 8.66
CA SER A 583 -13.12 -19.32 7.74
C SER A 583 -11.84 -18.72 7.17
N ILE A 584 -10.83 -18.48 8.02
CA ILE A 584 -9.53 -17.94 7.58
C ILE A 584 -8.84 -18.94 6.63
N ASN A 585 -8.75 -20.21 7.01
CA ASN A 585 -8.07 -21.23 6.20
C ASN A 585 -8.77 -21.44 4.86
N GLN A 586 -10.10 -21.44 4.83
CA GLN A 586 -10.89 -21.57 3.61
C GLN A 586 -10.73 -20.35 2.68
N GLU A 587 -10.77 -19.13 3.22
CA GLU A 587 -10.50 -17.91 2.46
C GLU A 587 -9.10 -17.94 1.82
N ASN A 588 -8.09 -18.35 2.60
CA ASN A 588 -6.70 -18.38 2.14
C ASN A 588 -6.40 -19.55 1.18
N PHE A 589 -7.15 -20.66 1.28
CA PHE A 589 -7.11 -21.72 0.29
C PHE A 589 -7.55 -21.22 -1.10
N GLU A 590 -8.63 -20.44 -1.18
CA GLU A 590 -9.08 -19.89 -2.47
C GLU A 590 -8.05 -18.90 -3.05
N LEU A 591 -7.40 -18.09 -2.22
CA LEU A 591 -6.30 -17.20 -2.66
C LEU A 591 -5.10 -17.99 -3.19
N LEU A 592 -4.71 -19.07 -2.51
CA LEU A 592 -3.63 -19.96 -2.96
C LEU A 592 -4.00 -20.62 -4.30
N LYS A 593 -5.25 -21.06 -4.46
CA LYS A 593 -5.75 -21.69 -5.69
C LYS A 593 -5.79 -20.71 -6.86
N GLU A 594 -6.15 -19.45 -6.62
CA GLU A 594 -6.06 -18.38 -7.62
C GLU A 594 -4.60 -18.18 -8.06
N TYR A 595 -3.67 -18.06 -7.11
CA TYR A 595 -2.25 -17.95 -7.41
C TYR A 595 -1.74 -19.16 -8.21
N TYR A 596 -2.10 -20.38 -7.79
CA TYR A 596 -1.76 -21.62 -8.50
C TYR A 596 -2.26 -21.59 -9.95
N THR A 597 -3.48 -21.11 -10.18
CA THR A 597 -4.05 -21.00 -11.53
C THR A 597 -3.23 -20.03 -12.39
N VAL A 598 -2.94 -18.84 -11.88
CA VAL A 598 -2.12 -17.84 -12.60
C VAL A 598 -0.70 -18.35 -12.84
N PHE A 599 -0.11 -19.07 -11.89
CA PHE A 599 1.20 -19.69 -12.03
C PHE A 599 1.21 -20.72 -13.15
N MET A 600 0.22 -21.61 -13.19
CA MET A 600 0.08 -22.63 -14.24
C MET A 600 -0.21 -22.04 -15.62
N GLU A 601 -0.88 -20.88 -15.70
CA GLU A 601 -1.18 -20.19 -16.96
C GLU A 601 0.01 -19.42 -17.53
N LYS A 602 0.80 -18.77 -16.67
CA LYS A 602 1.84 -17.83 -17.13
C LYS A 602 3.25 -18.41 -17.17
N MET A 603 3.53 -19.47 -16.42
CA MET A 603 4.87 -20.07 -16.40
C MET A 603 5.11 -20.98 -17.61
N PRO A 604 6.36 -21.12 -18.09
CA PRO A 604 6.67 -21.98 -19.22
C PRO A 604 6.26 -23.45 -19.00
N PRO A 605 5.69 -24.15 -20.01
CA PRO A 605 5.27 -25.54 -19.88
C PRO A 605 6.39 -26.51 -19.46
N ASP A 606 7.61 -26.27 -19.93
CA ASP A 606 8.79 -27.08 -19.58
C ASP A 606 9.11 -26.99 -18.08
N TYR A 607 9.01 -25.78 -17.51
CA TYR A 607 9.20 -25.54 -16.08
C TYR A 607 8.10 -26.22 -15.26
N ILE A 608 6.84 -26.05 -15.67
CA ILE A 608 5.68 -26.69 -15.01
C ILE A 608 5.84 -28.22 -14.99
N SER A 609 6.28 -28.80 -16.11
CA SER A 609 6.45 -30.26 -16.23
C SER A 609 7.52 -30.77 -15.26
N GLN A 610 8.67 -30.09 -15.19
CA GLN A 610 9.74 -30.42 -14.23
C GLN A 610 9.28 -30.25 -12.77
N PHE A 611 8.53 -29.19 -12.49
CA PHE A 611 8.03 -28.92 -11.14
C PHE A 611 7.01 -29.97 -10.69
N GLN A 612 6.12 -30.41 -11.58
CA GLN A 612 5.12 -31.47 -11.32
C GLN A 612 5.75 -32.86 -11.16
N GLU A 613 6.81 -33.16 -11.92
CA GLU A 613 7.54 -34.42 -11.77
C GLU A 613 8.25 -34.52 -10.40
N GLN A 614 8.68 -33.39 -9.85
CA GLN A 614 9.37 -33.32 -8.55
C GLN A 614 8.40 -33.20 -7.37
N ASN A 615 7.31 -32.46 -7.54
CA ASN A 615 6.34 -32.14 -6.51
C ASN A 615 4.96 -32.27 -7.15
N ASP A 616 4.17 -33.28 -6.78
CA ASP A 616 2.77 -33.44 -7.22
C ASP A 616 1.91 -32.28 -6.68
N LEU A 617 2.08 -31.09 -7.26
CA LEU A 617 1.57 -29.83 -6.73
C LEU A 617 0.04 -29.83 -6.75
N LYS A 618 -0.55 -30.49 -7.76
CA LYS A 618 -1.98 -30.70 -7.85
C LYS A 618 -2.47 -31.60 -6.71
N GLY A 619 -1.82 -32.75 -6.49
CA GLY A 619 -2.16 -33.64 -5.38
C GLY A 619 -1.97 -32.99 -4.02
N LEU A 620 -0.92 -32.17 -3.84
CA LEU A 620 -0.68 -31.40 -2.62
C LEU A 620 -1.77 -30.35 -2.38
N LEU A 621 -2.21 -29.64 -3.43
CA LEU A 621 -3.30 -28.67 -3.33
C LEU A 621 -4.64 -29.36 -3.02
N GLU A 622 -4.91 -30.51 -3.62
CA GLU A 622 -6.10 -31.33 -3.31
C GLU A 622 -6.07 -31.87 -1.88
N ASN A 623 -4.90 -32.31 -1.39
CA ASN A 623 -4.72 -32.74 -0.01
C ASN A 623 -4.96 -31.59 0.98
N LEU A 624 -4.40 -30.41 0.69
CA LEU A 624 -4.64 -29.22 1.50
C LEU A 624 -6.13 -28.85 1.53
N HIS A 625 -6.84 -28.94 0.40
CA HIS A 625 -8.29 -28.70 0.35
C HIS A 625 -9.05 -29.62 1.31
N GLN A 626 -8.71 -30.92 1.30
CA GLN A 626 -9.31 -31.90 2.20
C GLN A 626 -9.03 -31.56 3.66
N ASN A 627 -7.80 -31.16 4.01
CA ASN A 627 -7.44 -30.79 5.37
C ASN A 627 -8.11 -29.48 5.84
N VAL A 628 -8.41 -28.56 4.94
CA VAL A 628 -9.12 -27.31 5.26
C VAL A 628 -10.62 -27.53 5.45
N GLN A 629 -11.18 -28.56 4.81
CA GLN A 629 -12.60 -28.93 4.92
C GLN A 629 -12.91 -29.95 6.01
N ALA A 630 -11.89 -30.68 6.48
CA ALA A 630 -12.00 -31.67 7.55
C ALA A 630 -12.14 -30.99 8.92
#